data_AF-L7JZQ7-F1
#
_entry.id   AF-L7JZQ7-F1
#
_cell.length_a   1.000
_cell.length_b   1.000
_cell.length_c   1.000
_cell.angle_alpha   90.00
_cell.angle_beta   90.00
_cell.angle_gamma   90.00
#
_symmetry.space_group_name_H-M   'P 1'
#
loop_
_entity.id
_entity.type
_entity.pdbx_description
1 polymer ?
#
loop_
_entity_poly.entity_id
_entity_poly.type
_entity_poly.pdbx_seq_one_letter_code
_entity_poly.pdbx_strand_id
1 'polypeptide(L)'
;MNIFMNIVMNIVINIVMNIVINIFTNIVINIVMNIFMNIFIISTHTFHFLWTLQNAQFAKVKIFKNFCMPFSMVETLTKFKIYPQQPQIYNNPKNEEKKRYYRQVGYGITVPETAINGTYIDKNCPFTGSVRLYGKFIKAEVLKMKQVRTIICIKKYFFYVKKYKRYERRQKKFAVHFPPCFEGLVNVGDIVNCALVRPLSKTKRFVVVGVENKIVPEKKYKTLEDL
;
A
#
# COMPACT_ATOMS: atom_id res chain seq x y z
N MET A 1 -69.46 33.89 -44.02
CA MET A 1 -69.05 34.27 -42.65
C MET A 1 -68.26 33.18 -41.90
N ASN A 2 -68.47 31.89 -42.13
CA ASN A 2 -67.80 30.82 -41.35
C ASN A 2 -66.28 30.66 -41.58
N ILE A 3 -65.77 30.91 -42.79
CA ILE A 3 -64.33 30.75 -43.10
C ILE A 3 -63.49 31.82 -42.40
N PHE A 4 -63.97 33.06 -42.40
CA PHE A 4 -63.29 34.18 -41.74
C PHE A 4 -63.24 33.97 -40.21
N MET A 5 -64.35 33.53 -39.60
CA MET A 5 -64.40 33.24 -38.17
C MET A 5 -63.48 32.08 -37.76
N ASN A 6 -63.35 31.04 -38.59
CA ASN A 6 -62.42 29.93 -38.32
C ASN A 6 -60.95 30.35 -38.43
N ILE A 7 -60.60 31.20 -39.39
CA ILE A 7 -59.23 31.71 -39.54
C ILE A 7 -58.87 32.60 -38.34
N VAL A 8 -59.76 33.51 -37.95
CA VAL A 8 -59.56 34.39 -36.79
C VAL A 8 -59.45 33.58 -35.51
N MET A 9 -60.33 32.59 -35.28
CA MET A 9 -60.27 31.75 -34.08
C MET A 9 -58.99 30.89 -34.04
N ASN A 10 -58.50 30.36 -35.15
CA ASN A 10 -57.24 29.61 -35.17
C ASN A 10 -56.03 30.50 -34.87
N ILE A 11 -56.00 31.73 -35.39
CA ILE A 11 -54.93 32.68 -35.09
C ILE A 11 -54.94 33.04 -33.60
N VAL A 12 -56.12 33.33 -33.04
CA VAL A 12 -56.26 33.65 -31.61
C VAL A 12 -55.85 32.47 -30.73
N ILE A 13 -56.32 31.26 -31.04
CA ILE A 13 -55.96 30.04 -30.28
C ILE A 13 -54.44 29.79 -30.34
N ASN A 14 -53.81 29.92 -31.50
CA ASN A 14 -52.37 29.70 -31.63
C ASN A 14 -51.55 30.74 -30.85
N ILE A 15 -51.96 32.01 -30.85
CA ILE A 15 -51.29 33.06 -30.08
C ILE A 15 -51.45 32.80 -28.58
N VAL A 16 -52.67 32.49 -28.12
CA VAL A 16 -52.95 32.21 -26.71
C VAL A 16 -52.21 30.96 -26.25
N MET A 17 -52.25 29.87 -27.01
CA MET A 17 -51.57 28.61 -26.66
C MET A 17 -50.06 28.79 -26.60
N ASN A 18 -49.45 29.55 -27.52
CA ASN A 18 -48.01 29.82 -27.46
C ASN A 18 -47.60 30.67 -26.25
N ILE A 19 -48.40 31.68 -25.89
CA ILE A 19 -48.14 32.50 -24.70
C ILE A 19 -48.26 31.64 -23.44
N VAL A 20 -49.31 30.83 -23.32
CA VAL A 20 -49.54 29.95 -22.15
C VAL A 20 -48.45 28.90 -22.03
N ILE A 21 -48.08 28.23 -23.12
CA ILE A 21 -47.01 27.22 -23.12
C ILE A 21 -45.68 27.86 -22.71
N ASN A 22 -45.32 29.01 -23.26
CA ASN A 22 -44.04 29.65 -22.97
C ASN A 22 -43.95 30.15 -21.51
N ILE A 23 -45.05 30.68 -20.96
CA ILE A 23 -45.11 31.05 -19.54
C ILE A 23 -44.97 29.81 -18.66
N PHE A 24 -45.70 28.73 -18.97
CA PHE A 24 -45.66 27.48 -18.20
C PHE A 24 -44.28 26.82 -18.24
N THR A 25 -43.67 26.69 -19.43
CA THR A 25 -42.34 26.07 -19.57
C THR A 25 -41.27 26.89 -18.84
N ASN A 26 -41.29 28.22 -18.93
CA ASN A 26 -40.30 29.05 -18.25
C ASN A 26 -40.44 28.99 -16.73
N ILE A 27 -41.66 29.01 -16.19
CA ILE A 27 -41.88 28.88 -14.73
C ILE A 27 -41.44 27.50 -14.23
N VAL A 28 -41.83 26.44 -14.93
CA VAL A 28 -41.51 25.06 -14.52
C VAL A 28 -40.00 24.81 -14.60
N ILE A 29 -39.33 25.20 -15.69
CA ILE A 29 -37.87 25.04 -15.82
C ILE A 29 -37.15 25.80 -14.71
N ASN A 30 -37.56 27.03 -14.39
CA ASN A 30 -36.88 27.85 -13.39
C ASN A 30 -37.04 27.27 -11.97
N ILE A 31 -38.22 26.75 -11.63
CA ILE A 31 -38.47 26.09 -10.34
C ILE A 31 -37.67 24.79 -10.23
N VAL A 32 -37.69 23.94 -11.26
CA VAL A 32 -36.98 22.64 -11.27
C VAL A 32 -35.47 22.84 -11.18
N MET A 33 -34.92 23.78 -11.94
CA MET A 33 -33.47 24.06 -11.92
C MET A 33 -33.03 24.63 -10.55
N ASN A 34 -33.85 25.48 -9.92
CA ASN A 34 -33.53 26.02 -8.59
C ASN A 34 -33.56 24.95 -7.49
N ILE A 35 -34.54 24.05 -7.51
CA ILE A 35 -34.61 22.91 -6.58
C ILE A 35 -33.41 21.97 -6.79
N PHE A 36 -33.09 21.65 -8.04
CA PHE A 36 -31.96 20.77 -8.37
C PHE A 36 -30.61 21.35 -7.90
N MET A 37 -30.36 22.64 -8.15
CA MET A 37 -29.11 23.28 -7.73
C MET A 37 -29.00 23.35 -6.19
N ASN A 38 -30.08 23.65 -5.47
CA ASN A 38 -30.05 23.67 -4.00
C ASN A 38 -29.81 22.28 -3.40
N ILE A 39 -30.44 21.22 -3.92
CA ILE A 39 -30.20 19.84 -3.46
C ILE A 39 -28.76 19.43 -3.76
N PHE A 40 -28.24 19.75 -4.94
CA PHE A 40 -26.87 19.42 -5.31
C PHE A 40 -25.86 20.14 -4.40
N ILE A 41 -26.05 21.42 -4.13
CA ILE A 41 -25.21 22.21 -3.21
C ILE A 41 -25.24 21.65 -1.78
N ILE A 42 -26.42 21.31 -1.25
CA ILE A 42 -26.53 20.71 0.10
C ILE A 42 -25.86 19.34 0.16
N SER A 43 -25.99 18.53 -0.90
CA SER A 43 -25.36 17.20 -0.97
C SER A 43 -23.83 17.31 -1.02
N THR A 44 -23.27 18.22 -1.82
CA THR A 44 -21.83 18.40 -1.94
C THR A 44 -21.20 18.97 -0.66
N HIS A 45 -21.87 19.91 0.02
CA HIS A 45 -21.40 20.43 1.30
C HIS A 45 -21.47 19.41 2.44
N THR A 46 -22.53 18.59 2.50
CA THR A 46 -22.63 17.52 3.50
C THR A 46 -21.62 16.40 3.25
N PHE A 47 -21.39 16.00 2.00
CA PHE A 47 -20.34 15.04 1.63
C PHE A 47 -18.94 15.59 1.90
N HIS A 48 -18.66 16.86 1.60
CA HIS A 48 -17.37 17.47 1.92
C HIS A 48 -17.16 17.59 3.44
N PHE A 49 -18.19 17.98 4.20
CA PHE A 49 -18.10 18.09 5.66
C PHE A 49 -17.89 16.72 6.33
N LEU A 50 -18.62 15.68 5.90
CA LEU A 50 -18.40 14.30 6.33
C LEU A 50 -17.04 13.75 5.90
N TRP A 51 -16.56 14.06 4.70
CA TRP A 51 -15.20 13.72 4.24
C TRP A 51 -14.12 14.42 5.07
N THR A 52 -14.32 15.68 5.45
CA THR A 52 -13.38 16.41 6.34
C THR A 52 -13.41 15.91 7.77
N LEU A 53 -14.56 15.52 8.32
CA LEU A 53 -14.67 14.96 9.67
C LEU A 53 -14.13 13.55 9.77
N GLN A 54 -14.34 12.72 8.74
CA GLN A 54 -13.75 11.39 8.66
C GLN A 54 -12.22 11.47 8.52
N ASN A 55 -11.69 12.50 7.84
CA ASN A 55 -10.25 12.77 7.78
C ASN A 55 -9.68 13.51 9.00
N ALA A 56 -10.51 14.22 9.78
CA ALA A 56 -10.08 14.90 11.00
C ALA A 56 -9.83 13.92 12.17
N GLN A 57 -10.52 12.79 12.22
CA GLN A 57 -10.19 11.68 13.12
C GLN A 57 -8.86 10.98 12.76
N PHE A 58 -8.35 11.18 11.53
CA PHE A 58 -7.02 10.73 11.12
C PHE A 58 -5.93 11.82 11.15
N ALA A 59 -6.28 13.07 11.49
CA ALA A 59 -5.35 14.22 11.40
C ALA A 59 -4.56 14.51 12.68
N LYS A 60 -4.92 13.96 13.85
CA LYS A 60 -4.14 14.12 15.09
C LYS A 60 -2.90 13.22 15.20
N VAL A 61 -2.50 12.51 14.15
CA VAL A 61 -1.25 11.72 14.12
C VAL A 61 -0.23 12.24 13.11
N LYS A 62 -0.30 13.52 12.71
CA LYS A 62 0.54 14.00 11.60
C LYS A 62 1.07 15.41 11.71
N ILE A 63 1.64 15.80 12.85
CA ILE A 63 2.52 16.96 12.93
C ILE A 63 3.77 16.61 13.75
N PHE A 64 4.62 15.76 13.19
CA PHE A 64 6.09 15.78 13.34
C PHE A 64 6.69 14.75 12.37
N LYS A 65 6.55 15.02 11.07
CA LYS A 65 7.36 14.36 10.02
C LYS A 65 7.85 15.39 9.00
N ASN A 66 8.48 16.45 9.49
CA ASN A 66 9.43 17.21 8.67
C ASN A 66 10.77 16.50 8.68
N PHE A 67 10.83 15.41 7.90
CA PHE A 67 11.95 14.88 7.11
C PHE A 67 11.56 13.47 6.67
N CYS A 68 10.62 13.35 5.75
CA CYS A 68 10.55 12.16 4.92
C CYS A 68 10.24 12.65 3.51
N MET A 69 11.22 12.46 2.63
CA MET A 69 11.14 12.82 1.23
C MET A 69 9.81 12.34 0.63
N PRO A 70 9.30 13.02 -0.41
CA PRO A 70 8.11 12.57 -1.10
C PRO A 70 8.30 11.11 -1.50
N PHE A 71 7.21 10.38 -1.34
CA PHE A 71 6.87 9.08 -1.89
C PHE A 71 7.13 9.07 -3.41
N SER A 72 8.40 9.15 -3.77
CA SER A 72 8.90 8.77 -5.08
C SER A 72 9.04 7.27 -5.00
N MET A 73 8.40 6.59 -5.94
CA MET A 73 8.76 5.24 -6.37
C MET A 73 10.18 4.88 -5.92
N VAL A 74 10.30 3.98 -4.94
CA VAL A 74 11.45 3.07 -4.93
C VAL A 74 11.16 2.09 -6.06
N GLU A 75 11.23 2.58 -7.30
CA GLU A 75 11.46 1.69 -8.41
C GLU A 75 12.77 0.99 -8.08
N THR A 76 12.71 -0.33 -7.98
CA THR A 76 13.89 -1.16 -7.90
C THR A 76 14.59 -1.11 -9.26
N LEU A 77 15.18 0.05 -9.60
CA LEU A 77 16.05 0.27 -10.75
C LEU A 77 17.39 -0.41 -10.47
N THR A 78 17.37 -1.73 -10.27
CA THR A 78 18.54 -2.50 -10.63
C THR A 78 18.67 -2.38 -12.14
N LYS A 79 19.70 -1.66 -12.61
CA LYS A 79 20.07 -1.62 -14.03
C LYS A 79 20.32 -3.06 -14.50
N PHE A 80 19.30 -3.68 -15.07
CA PHE A 80 19.39 -5.06 -15.50
C PHE A 80 20.19 -5.12 -16.79
N LYS A 81 21.19 -6.02 -16.84
CA LYS A 81 21.93 -6.31 -18.08
C LYS A 81 21.14 -7.19 -19.06
N ILE A 82 20.11 -7.87 -18.55
CA ILE A 82 19.28 -8.85 -19.25
C ILE A 82 17.82 -8.49 -18.96
N TYR A 83 16.91 -8.75 -19.91
CA TYR A 83 15.49 -8.53 -19.71
C TYR A 83 15.00 -9.24 -18.42
N PRO A 84 14.37 -8.52 -17.49
CA PRO A 84 13.97 -9.10 -16.23
C PRO A 84 12.67 -9.89 -16.43
N GLN A 85 12.74 -11.22 -16.27
CA GLN A 85 11.57 -12.12 -16.31
C GLN A 85 11.66 -13.18 -15.21
N GLN A 86 10.50 -13.63 -14.71
CA GLN A 86 10.42 -14.79 -13.82
C GLN A 86 10.48 -16.07 -14.68
N PRO A 87 11.36 -17.04 -14.37
CA PRO A 87 11.53 -18.23 -15.21
C PRO A 87 10.30 -19.14 -15.23
N GLN A 88 9.41 -19.05 -14.25
CA GLN A 88 8.19 -19.84 -14.16
C GLN A 88 7.05 -19.31 -15.05
N ILE A 89 7.20 -18.11 -15.61
CA ILE A 89 6.14 -17.44 -16.37
C ILE A 89 6.59 -17.21 -17.78
N TYR A 90 5.74 -17.63 -18.72
CA TYR A 90 5.86 -17.24 -20.11
C TYR A 90 5.07 -15.95 -20.35
N ASN A 91 5.76 -14.90 -20.77
CA ASN A 91 5.14 -13.62 -21.12
C ASN A 91 4.76 -13.63 -22.60
N ASN A 92 3.48 -13.86 -22.89
CA ASN A 92 2.96 -13.69 -24.25
C ASN A 92 2.73 -12.18 -24.51
N PRO A 93 3.40 -11.56 -25.50
CA PRO A 93 3.25 -10.12 -25.77
C PRO A 93 1.83 -9.71 -26.19
N LYS A 94 0.99 -10.66 -26.61
CA LYS A 94 -0.41 -10.41 -26.99
C LYS A 94 -1.37 -10.30 -25.79
N ASN A 95 -0.98 -10.80 -24.62
CA ASN A 95 -1.81 -10.72 -23.43
C ASN A 95 -1.52 -9.43 -22.66
N GLU A 96 -2.57 -8.67 -22.37
CA GLU A 96 -2.47 -7.41 -21.60
C GLU A 96 -2.23 -7.65 -20.10
N GLU A 97 -2.73 -8.77 -19.56
CA GLU A 97 -2.57 -9.12 -18.16
C GLU A 97 -1.20 -9.72 -17.83
N LYS A 98 -0.46 -9.05 -16.95
CA LYS A 98 0.83 -9.54 -16.43
C LYS A 98 0.60 -10.52 -15.29
N LYS A 99 0.75 -11.82 -15.58
CA LYS A 99 0.75 -12.87 -14.55
C LYS A 99 2.03 -12.80 -13.72
N ARG A 100 1.92 -12.99 -12.40
CA ARG A 100 3.06 -13.05 -11.47
C ARG A 100 3.12 -14.38 -10.73
N TYR A 101 4.32 -14.93 -10.61
CA TYR A 101 4.57 -16.17 -9.88
C TYR A 101 4.92 -15.84 -8.44
N TYR A 102 4.17 -16.42 -7.54
CA TYR A 102 4.48 -16.50 -6.13
C TYR A 102 4.12 -17.90 -5.65
N ARG A 103 4.74 -18.32 -4.55
CA ARG A 103 4.48 -19.62 -3.93
C ARG A 103 4.32 -19.48 -2.44
N GLN A 104 3.48 -20.34 -1.87
CA GLN A 104 3.43 -20.53 -0.43
C GLN A 104 4.68 -21.29 0.01
N VAL A 105 5.34 -20.80 1.05
CA VAL A 105 6.64 -21.32 1.49
C VAL A 105 6.49 -22.41 2.57
N GLY A 106 5.31 -22.51 3.19
CA GLY A 106 5.01 -23.44 4.28
C GLY A 106 5.36 -22.88 5.66
N TYR A 107 5.41 -23.76 6.67
CA TYR A 107 5.81 -23.42 8.05
C TYR A 107 4.93 -22.39 8.77
N GLY A 108 3.65 -22.27 8.38
CA GLY A 108 2.72 -21.28 8.95
C GLY A 108 3.04 -19.84 8.55
N ILE A 109 3.86 -19.64 7.51
CA ILE A 109 4.28 -18.33 7.03
C ILE A 109 3.34 -17.92 5.90
N THR A 110 2.69 -16.76 6.07
CA THR A 110 1.87 -16.15 5.04
C THR A 110 2.72 -15.42 4.01
N VAL A 111 2.27 -15.42 2.76
CA VAL A 111 2.93 -14.67 1.68
C VAL A 111 2.56 -13.20 1.85
N PRO A 112 3.52 -12.26 1.90
CA PRO A 112 3.21 -10.85 2.02
C PRO A 112 2.55 -10.32 0.75
N GLU A 113 1.57 -9.42 0.89
CA GLU A 113 0.85 -8.80 -0.23
C GLU A 113 1.80 -8.07 -1.19
N THR A 114 2.86 -7.46 -0.66
CA THR A 114 3.92 -6.81 -1.45
C THR A 114 4.66 -7.79 -2.37
N ALA A 115 4.69 -9.09 -2.07
CA ALA A 115 5.25 -10.10 -2.96
C ALA A 115 4.28 -10.49 -4.08
N ILE A 116 2.97 -10.51 -3.79
CA ILE A 116 1.90 -10.85 -4.74
C ILE A 116 1.68 -9.72 -5.74
N ASN A 117 1.61 -8.47 -5.26
CA ASN A 117 1.30 -7.30 -6.07
C ASN A 117 2.54 -6.56 -6.57
N GLY A 118 3.73 -6.90 -6.05
CA GLY A 118 4.97 -6.23 -6.41
C GLY A 118 5.43 -6.53 -7.85
N THR A 119 6.28 -5.66 -8.40
CA THR A 119 6.82 -5.80 -9.77
C THR A 119 8.30 -6.25 -9.81
N TYR A 120 8.97 -6.32 -8.66
CA TYR A 120 10.39 -6.67 -8.57
C TYR A 120 10.67 -8.08 -9.08
N ILE A 121 11.92 -8.32 -9.52
CA ILE A 121 12.40 -9.64 -9.94
C ILE A 121 13.67 -9.99 -9.14
N ASP A 122 13.53 -10.98 -8.26
CA ASP A 122 14.62 -11.50 -7.43
C ASP A 122 14.59 -13.03 -7.38
N LYS A 123 15.66 -13.65 -7.90
CA LYS A 123 15.81 -15.12 -7.93
C LYS A 123 15.97 -15.73 -6.54
N ASN A 124 16.45 -14.92 -5.59
CA ASN A 124 16.75 -15.33 -4.22
C ASN A 124 15.60 -15.11 -3.23
N CYS A 125 14.50 -14.48 -3.67
CA CYS A 125 13.30 -14.30 -2.86
C CYS A 125 12.68 -15.66 -2.53
N PRO A 126 12.24 -15.90 -1.28
CA PRO A 126 11.64 -17.18 -0.90
C PRO A 126 10.24 -17.36 -1.49
N PHE A 127 9.51 -16.26 -1.73
CA PHE A 127 8.13 -16.23 -2.20
C PHE A 127 8.02 -16.26 -3.73
N THR A 128 8.76 -15.40 -4.43
CA THR A 128 8.66 -15.22 -5.89
C THR A 128 9.83 -15.81 -6.66
N GLY A 129 10.83 -16.32 -5.94
CA GLY A 129 12.07 -16.88 -6.49
C GLY A 129 12.17 -18.39 -6.36
N SER A 130 13.39 -18.90 -6.53
CA SER A 130 13.71 -20.34 -6.55
C SER A 130 14.10 -20.91 -5.19
N VAL A 131 14.38 -20.05 -4.20
CA VAL A 131 15.03 -20.44 -2.95
C VAL A 131 14.02 -21.11 -2.02
N ARG A 132 14.31 -22.35 -1.64
CA ARG A 132 13.56 -23.12 -0.64
C ARG A 132 14.14 -22.91 0.75
N LEU A 133 13.25 -22.87 1.76
CA LEU A 133 13.62 -22.82 3.16
C LEU A 133 13.93 -24.22 3.66
N TYR A 134 14.86 -24.34 4.61
CA TYR A 134 15.19 -25.63 5.22
C TYR A 134 15.60 -25.46 6.68
N GLY A 135 15.15 -26.39 7.53
CA GLY A 135 15.68 -26.58 8.87
C GLY A 135 15.33 -25.45 9.84
N LYS A 136 16.25 -24.49 10.02
CA LYS A 136 16.27 -23.62 11.19
C LYS A 136 15.70 -22.23 10.92
N PHE A 137 14.77 -21.81 11.77
CA PHE A 137 14.28 -20.43 11.86
C PHE A 137 14.96 -19.70 13.02
N ILE A 138 15.37 -18.45 12.80
CA ILE A 138 16.09 -17.61 13.75
C ILE A 138 15.43 -16.24 13.78
N LYS A 139 14.95 -15.84 14.97
CA LYS A 139 14.62 -14.44 15.25
C LYS A 139 15.87 -13.66 15.56
N ALA A 140 16.05 -12.50 14.93
CA ALA A 140 17.23 -11.65 15.14
C ALA A 140 16.90 -10.18 14.91
N GLU A 141 17.69 -9.31 15.54
CA GLU A 141 17.54 -7.85 15.42
C GLU A 141 18.33 -7.36 14.20
N VAL A 142 17.76 -6.42 13.43
CA VAL A 142 18.44 -5.81 12.29
C VAL A 142 19.46 -4.78 12.80
N LEU A 143 20.74 -5.00 12.51
CA LEU A 143 21.82 -4.11 12.95
C LEU A 143 22.16 -3.04 11.92
N LYS A 144 22.27 -3.39 10.63
CA LYS A 144 22.59 -2.46 9.53
C LYS A 144 21.94 -2.91 8.22
N MET A 145 21.45 -1.94 7.44
CA MET A 145 20.85 -2.13 6.11
C MET A 145 21.58 -1.31 5.02
N LYS A 146 22.92 -1.39 4.98
CA LYS A 146 23.73 -0.57 4.06
C LYS A 146 23.94 -1.18 2.67
N GLN A 147 23.85 -2.51 2.55
CA GLN A 147 24.15 -3.21 1.32
C GLN A 147 22.86 -3.61 0.61
N VAL A 148 22.85 -3.51 -0.72
CA VAL A 148 21.71 -3.91 -1.54
C VAL A 148 21.32 -5.37 -1.28
N ARG A 149 20.02 -5.61 -1.04
CA ARG A 149 19.41 -6.93 -0.80
C ARG A 149 20.10 -7.74 0.31
N THR A 150 20.75 -7.07 1.25
CA THR A 150 21.47 -7.71 2.34
C THR A 150 21.35 -6.91 3.62
N ILE A 151 20.92 -7.57 4.68
CA ILE A 151 20.94 -6.98 6.01
C ILE A 151 21.88 -7.76 6.91
N ILE A 152 22.51 -7.04 7.83
CA ILE A 152 23.31 -7.66 8.89
C ILE A 152 22.39 -7.78 10.09
N CYS A 153 22.06 -9.01 10.46
CA CYS A 153 21.27 -9.31 11.64
C CYS A 153 22.18 -9.73 12.78
N ILE A 154 21.73 -9.47 14.01
CA ILE A 154 22.43 -9.86 15.22
C ILE A 154 21.55 -10.73 16.11
N LYS A 155 22.10 -11.84 16.56
CA LYS A 155 21.51 -12.69 17.59
C LYS A 155 22.31 -12.55 18.87
N LYS A 156 21.70 -11.93 19.88
CA LYS A 156 22.21 -11.86 21.25
C LYS A 156 21.79 -13.13 21.99
N TYR A 157 22.71 -13.76 22.72
CA TYR A 157 22.41 -14.92 23.55
C TYR A 157 23.34 -14.98 24.75
N PHE A 158 22.88 -15.64 25.80
CA PHE A 158 23.67 -15.88 27.00
C PHE A 158 24.38 -17.22 26.88
N PHE A 159 25.68 -17.26 27.18
CA PHE A 159 26.44 -18.50 27.28
C PHE A 159 26.68 -18.82 28.76
N TYR A 160 26.42 -20.06 29.18
CA TYR A 160 26.58 -20.48 30.56
C TYR A 160 27.99 -21.01 30.83
N VAL A 161 28.69 -20.40 31.78
CA VAL A 161 30.03 -20.83 32.20
C VAL A 161 29.92 -21.73 33.42
N LYS A 162 30.02 -23.04 33.21
CA LYS A 162 29.78 -24.09 34.23
C LYS A 162 30.59 -23.88 35.51
N LYS A 163 31.89 -23.55 35.39
CA LYS A 163 32.80 -23.34 36.54
C LYS A 163 32.30 -22.25 37.50
N TYR A 164 31.79 -21.14 36.97
CA TYR A 164 31.40 -19.96 37.77
C TYR A 164 29.90 -19.87 38.00
N LYS A 165 29.10 -20.82 37.47
CA LYS A 165 27.64 -20.84 37.49
C LYS A 165 26.99 -19.50 37.06
N ARG A 166 27.64 -18.78 36.15
CA ARG A 166 27.21 -17.46 35.65
C ARG A 166 27.02 -17.48 34.14
N TYR A 167 26.24 -16.52 33.63
CA TYR A 167 26.04 -16.30 32.21
C TYR A 167 26.87 -15.14 31.69
N GLU A 168 27.48 -15.31 30.53
CA GLU A 168 28.11 -14.22 29.78
C GLU A 168 27.25 -13.81 28.58
N ARG A 169 27.27 -12.53 28.23
CA ARG A 169 26.56 -11.98 27.07
C ARG A 169 27.41 -12.17 25.81
N ARG A 170 26.91 -12.93 24.83
CA ARG A 170 27.54 -13.08 23.51
C ARG A 170 26.60 -12.60 22.41
N GLN A 171 27.19 -12.23 21.27
CA GLN A 171 26.45 -11.83 20.09
C GLN A 171 27.07 -12.44 18.84
N LYS A 172 26.23 -12.88 17.91
CA LYS A 172 26.64 -13.36 16.59
C LYS A 172 25.99 -12.50 15.52
N LYS A 173 26.82 -11.94 14.63
CA LYS A 173 26.38 -11.21 13.45
C LYS A 173 26.37 -12.17 12.26
N PHE A 174 25.35 -12.08 11.43
CA PHE A 174 25.25 -12.88 10.22
C PHE A 174 24.57 -12.07 9.12
N ALA A 175 24.98 -12.35 7.88
CA ALA A 175 24.41 -11.71 6.70
C ALA A 175 23.17 -12.48 6.25
N VAL A 176 22.08 -11.75 6.03
CA VAL A 176 20.78 -12.30 5.62
C VAL A 176 20.41 -11.66 4.29
N HIS A 177 19.93 -12.47 3.36
CA HIS A 177 19.33 -11.95 2.13
C HIS A 177 18.02 -11.25 2.46
N PHE A 178 17.90 -10.02 2.00
CA PHE A 178 16.75 -9.18 2.21
C PHE A 178 15.96 -9.10 0.90
N PRO A 179 14.82 -9.81 0.80
CA PRO A 179 14.00 -9.76 -0.40
C PRO A 179 13.27 -8.41 -0.46
N PRO A 180 13.09 -7.86 -1.66
CA PRO A 180 12.50 -6.52 -1.86
C PRO A 180 11.02 -6.42 -1.43
N CYS A 181 10.34 -7.54 -1.16
CA CYS A 181 8.99 -7.50 -0.58
C CYS A 181 8.93 -6.83 0.80
N PHE A 182 10.05 -6.75 1.52
CA PHE A 182 10.11 -6.12 2.84
C PHE A 182 10.73 -4.71 2.80
N GLU A 183 11.02 -4.17 1.61
CA GLU A 183 11.49 -2.78 1.47
C GLU A 183 10.42 -1.80 1.99
N GLY A 184 10.85 -0.81 2.78
CA GLY A 184 9.96 0.17 3.41
C GLY A 184 9.22 -0.33 4.67
N LEU A 185 9.13 -1.64 4.89
CA LEU A 185 8.52 -2.25 6.08
C LEU A 185 9.52 -2.45 7.22
N VAL A 186 10.78 -2.72 6.89
CA VAL A 186 11.83 -3.04 7.86
C VAL A 186 12.76 -1.86 8.06
N ASN A 187 13.01 -1.51 9.32
CA ASN A 187 13.98 -0.52 9.74
C ASN A 187 15.09 -1.16 10.59
N VAL A 188 16.13 -0.37 10.87
CA VAL A 188 17.21 -0.78 11.78
C VAL A 188 16.66 -0.86 13.20
N GLY A 189 16.90 -1.99 13.89
CA GLY A 189 16.41 -2.26 15.24
C GLY A 189 15.15 -3.14 15.31
N ASP A 190 14.52 -3.42 14.17
CA ASP A 190 13.38 -4.34 14.11
C ASP A 190 13.81 -5.79 14.31
N ILE A 191 12.85 -6.62 14.71
CA ILE A 191 13.05 -8.05 14.86
C ILE A 191 12.59 -8.73 13.57
N VAL A 192 13.45 -9.53 12.97
CA VAL A 192 13.16 -10.24 11.74
C VAL A 192 13.24 -11.75 11.95
N ASN A 193 12.29 -12.46 11.37
CA ASN A 193 12.26 -13.90 11.30
C ASN A 193 13.06 -14.35 10.07
N CYS A 194 14.24 -14.89 10.32
CA CYS A 194 15.16 -15.38 9.30
C CYS A 194 15.07 -16.90 9.19
N ALA A 195 15.06 -17.43 7.98
CA ALA A 195 15.08 -18.87 7.72
C ALA A 195 16.39 -19.28 7.08
N LEU A 196 16.89 -20.46 7.44
CA LEU A 196 18.06 -21.07 6.82
C LEU A 196 17.71 -21.54 5.40
N VAL A 197 18.64 -21.34 4.48
CA VAL A 197 18.52 -21.69 3.06
C VAL A 197 19.84 -22.28 2.55
N ARG A 198 19.84 -22.78 1.31
CA ARG A 198 21.08 -23.10 0.60
C ARG A 198 22.02 -21.87 0.59
N PRO A 199 23.34 -22.04 0.55
CA PRO A 199 24.26 -20.91 0.42
C PRO A 199 23.90 -20.05 -0.80
N LEU A 200 23.62 -18.76 -0.56
CA LEU A 200 23.30 -17.78 -1.61
C LEU A 200 24.54 -16.99 -2.02
N SER A 201 25.50 -16.86 -1.11
CA SER A 201 26.79 -16.20 -1.30
C SER A 201 27.77 -16.75 -0.26
N LYS A 202 29.01 -16.25 -0.25
CA LYS A 202 30.06 -16.65 0.70
C LYS A 202 29.59 -16.63 2.16
N THR A 203 28.85 -15.59 2.54
CA THR A 203 28.38 -15.37 3.93
C THR A 203 26.88 -15.56 4.11
N LYS A 204 26.08 -15.41 3.04
CA LYS A 204 24.62 -15.45 3.12
C LYS A 204 24.10 -16.89 3.09
N ARG A 205 23.54 -17.31 4.21
CA ARG A 205 22.88 -18.62 4.37
C ARG A 205 21.46 -18.50 4.93
N PHE A 206 21.00 -17.27 5.16
CA PHE A 206 19.69 -16.97 5.71
C PHE A 206 18.95 -16.00 4.79
N VAL A 207 17.63 -16.08 4.81
CA VAL A 207 16.70 -15.19 4.10
C VAL A 207 15.68 -14.66 5.10
N VAL A 208 15.27 -13.40 4.96
CA VAL A 208 14.16 -12.83 5.75
C VAL A 208 12.83 -13.37 5.23
N VAL A 209 11.98 -13.81 6.15
CA VAL A 209 10.69 -14.42 5.82
C VAL A 209 9.53 -13.74 6.56
N GLY A 210 9.78 -13.15 7.72
CA GLY A 210 8.78 -12.37 8.44
C GLY A 210 9.41 -11.22 9.19
N VAL A 211 8.59 -10.22 9.50
CA VAL A 211 8.98 -9.00 10.19
C VAL A 211 8.10 -8.85 11.42
N GLU A 212 8.72 -8.61 12.56
CA GLU A 212 8.07 -8.27 13.81
C GLU A 212 8.49 -6.83 14.14
N ASN A 213 7.59 -5.88 13.86
CA ASN A 213 7.83 -4.47 14.16
C ASN A 213 8.05 -4.33 15.66
N LYS A 214 9.20 -3.80 16.04
CA LYS A 214 9.45 -3.55 17.45
C LYS A 214 8.66 -2.32 17.84
N ILE A 215 7.52 -2.52 18.52
CA ILE A 215 6.84 -1.44 19.23
C ILE A 215 7.76 -1.11 20.39
N VAL A 216 8.72 -0.22 20.18
CA VAL A 216 9.45 0.38 21.30
C VAL A 216 8.42 1.30 21.95
N PRO A 217 7.99 1.04 23.20
CA PRO A 217 7.30 2.06 23.97
C PRO A 217 8.36 3.11 24.29
N GLU A 218 8.62 3.97 23.31
CA GLU A 218 9.35 5.19 23.57
C GLU A 218 8.55 5.90 24.65
N LYS A 219 9.22 6.32 25.73
CA LYS A 219 8.68 7.34 26.64
C LYS A 219 8.57 8.64 25.83
N LYS A 220 7.65 8.68 24.87
CA LYS A 220 7.31 9.89 24.14
C LYS A 220 6.54 10.75 25.12
N TYR A 221 6.87 12.02 25.12
CA TYR A 221 6.00 13.02 25.72
C TYR A 221 4.65 12.88 25.01
N LYS A 222 3.64 12.41 25.74
CA LYS A 222 2.29 12.33 25.20
C LYS A 222 1.77 13.75 25.13
N THR A 223 1.31 14.16 23.96
CA THR A 223 0.52 15.37 23.87
C THR A 223 -0.87 15.08 24.45
N LEU A 224 -1.65 16.11 24.77
CA LEU A 224 -3.04 15.94 25.23
C LEU A 224 -3.92 15.22 24.18
N GLU A 225 -3.45 15.09 22.95
CA GLU A 225 -4.12 14.40 21.84
C GLU A 225 -3.88 12.89 21.82
N ASP A 226 -2.83 12.42 22.50
CA ASP A 226 -2.37 11.02 22.52
C ASP A 226 -2.78 10.26 23.80
N LEU A 227 -3.43 10.95 24.76
CA LEU A 227 -3.95 10.40 26.01
C LEU A 227 -5.37 9.87 25.82
#